data_AF-A0A7J4UMR0-F1
#
_entry.id   AF-A0A7J4UMR0-F1
#
_cell.length_a   1.000
_cell.length_b   1.000
_cell.length_c   1.000
_cell.angle_alpha   90.00
_cell.angle_beta   90.00
_cell.angle_gamma   90.00
#
_symmetry.space_group_name_H-M   'P 1'
#
loop_
_entity.id
_entity.type
_entity.pdbx_description
1 polymer ?
#
loop_
_entity_poly.entity_id
_entity_poly.type
_entity_poly.pdbx_seq_one_letter_code
_entity_poly.pdbx_strand_id
1 'polypeptide(L)'
;TEGLTMYCPWICCADCARAIIQSGIKKVIGHQDLVDRTPERWKKSVDVGVDMLRDAGIQVGFWKGNVCGGRVNIRFNKEMISP
;
A
#
# COMPACT_ATOMS: atom_id res chain seq x y z
N THR A 1 -1.71 9.85 -14.73
CA THR A 1 -2.27 9.81 -13.36
C THR A 1 -1.73 10.95 -12.50
N GLU A 2 -1.30 12.04 -13.13
CA GLU A 2 -0.61 13.13 -12.45
C GLU A 2 -1.55 13.86 -11.47
N GLY A 3 -1.03 14.20 -10.29
CA GLY A 3 -1.76 14.93 -9.25
C GLY A 3 -2.77 14.10 -8.45
N LEU A 4 -3.07 12.86 -8.87
CA LEU A 4 -4.15 12.05 -8.29
C LEU A 4 -3.74 11.32 -7.00
N THR A 5 -4.75 10.73 -6.36
CA THR A 5 -4.61 9.83 -5.20
C THR A 5 -4.77 8.37 -5.65
N MET A 6 -3.85 7.51 -5.22
CA MET A 6 -3.93 6.07 -5.39
C MET A 6 -4.40 5.40 -4.11
N TYR A 7 -5.38 4.50 -4.23
CA TYR A 7 -5.79 3.61 -3.16
C TYR A 7 -5.35 2.19 -3.52
N CYS A 8 -4.64 1.53 -2.62
CA CYS A 8 -4.17 0.18 -2.81
C CYS A 8 -4.32 -0.61 -1.50
N PRO A 9 -4.76 -1.89 -1.56
CA PRO A 9 -4.82 -2.72 -0.36
C PRO A 9 -3.44 -2.89 0.27
N TRP A 10 -2.40 -3.08 -0.57
CA TRP A 10 -1.02 -3.15 -0.12
C TRP A 10 -0.27 -1.91 -0.61
N ILE A 11 0.48 -1.26 0.29
CA ILE A 11 0.98 0.10 0.04
C ILE A 11 1.88 0.20 -1.21
N CYS A 12 3.08 -0.38 -1.18
CA CYS A 12 3.98 -0.56 -2.32
C CYS A 12 5.28 -1.21 -1.85
N CYS A 13 5.99 -1.91 -2.74
CA CYS A 13 7.42 -2.20 -2.59
C CYS A 13 8.27 -1.12 -3.28
N ALA A 14 9.60 -1.19 -3.17
CA ALA A 14 10.53 -0.26 -3.81
C ALA A 14 10.31 -0.09 -5.33
N ASP A 15 10.08 -1.19 -6.06
CA ASP A 15 9.83 -1.14 -7.51
C ASP A 15 8.52 -0.44 -7.86
N CYS A 16 7.47 -0.70 -7.08
CA CYS A 16 6.19 0.00 -7.23
C CYS A 16 6.33 1.48 -6.87
N ALA A 17 7.07 1.82 -5.81
CA ALA A 17 7.31 3.21 -5.41
C ALA A 17 7.98 4.00 -6.54
N ARG A 18 9.01 3.43 -7.18
CA ARG A 18 9.64 4.03 -8.37
C ARG A 18 8.61 4.33 -9.47
N ALA A 19 7.73 3.38 -9.79
CA ALA A 19 6.71 3.59 -10.81
C ALA A 19 5.67 4.66 -10.41
N ILE A 20 5.23 4.66 -9.15
CA ILE A 20 4.26 5.62 -8.61
C ILE A 20 4.83 7.04 -8.69
N ILE A 21 6.08 7.24 -8.25
CA ILE A 21 6.77 8.53 -8.30
C ILE A 21 6.82 9.07 -9.73
N GLN A 22 7.29 8.24 -10.67
CA GLN A 22 7.39 8.65 -12.07
C GLN A 22 6.05 8.90 -12.76
N SER A 23 4.95 8.38 -12.21
CA SER A 23 3.60 8.60 -12.75
C SER A 23 2.98 9.95 -12.38
N GLY A 24 3.60 10.67 -11.43
CA GLY A 24 3.12 11.97 -10.94
C GLY A 24 2.02 11.90 -9.88
N ILE A 25 1.72 10.72 -9.31
CA ILE A 25 0.77 10.56 -8.19
C ILE A 25 1.28 11.36 -6.97
N LYS A 26 0.36 11.99 -6.22
CA LYS A 26 0.71 12.86 -5.08
C LYS A 26 0.28 12.32 -3.72
N LYS A 27 -0.58 11.31 -3.70
CA LYS A 27 -1.03 10.66 -2.47
C LYS A 27 -1.26 9.17 -2.67
N VAL A 28 -0.82 8.36 -1.72
CA VAL A 28 -1.01 6.90 -1.70
C VAL A 28 -1.63 6.51 -0.36
N ILE A 29 -2.73 5.76 -0.41
CA ILE A 29 -3.43 5.22 0.76
C ILE A 29 -3.37 3.70 0.73
N GLY A 30 -2.71 3.12 1.74
CA GLY A 30 -2.63 1.68 1.98
C GLY A 30 -3.69 1.18 2.98
N HIS A 31 -3.94 -0.12 3.04
CA HIS A 31 -4.73 -0.72 4.12
C HIS A 31 -3.83 -1.16 5.28
N GLN A 32 -4.05 -0.63 6.47
CA GLN A 32 -3.19 -0.86 7.64
C GLN A 32 -3.03 -2.36 7.94
N ASP A 33 -4.14 -3.10 8.05
CA ASP A 33 -4.10 -4.52 8.41
C ASP A 33 -3.35 -5.39 7.38
N LEU A 34 -3.32 -5.00 6.11
CA LEU A 34 -2.58 -5.73 5.08
C LEU A 34 -1.09 -5.37 5.09
N VAL A 35 -0.77 -4.11 5.41
CA VAL A 35 0.60 -3.66 5.59
C VAL A 35 1.21 -4.33 6.82
N ASP A 36 0.48 -4.43 7.93
CA ASP A 36 0.95 -5.08 9.16
C ASP A 36 1.19 -6.59 8.97
N ARG A 37 0.41 -7.23 8.08
CA ARG A 37 0.56 -8.64 7.70
C ARG A 37 1.63 -8.89 6.63
N THR A 38 2.41 -7.87 6.25
CA THR A 38 3.51 -8.01 5.29
C THR A 38 4.48 -9.13 5.73
N PRO A 39 4.69 -10.17 4.90
CA PRO A 39 5.61 -11.24 5.24
C PRO A 39 7.04 -10.71 5.44
N GLU A 40 7.80 -11.30 6.36
CA GLU A 40 9.15 -10.84 6.71
C GLU A 40 10.07 -10.64 5.49
N ARG A 41 10.00 -11.56 4.52
CA ARG A 41 10.76 -11.48 3.25
C ARG A 41 10.50 -10.21 2.43
N TRP A 42 9.36 -9.54 2.66
CA TRP A 42 8.94 -8.33 1.93
C TRP A 42 9.03 -7.06 2.75
N LYS A 43 9.10 -7.13 4.10
CA LYS A 43 9.06 -5.94 4.98
C LYS A 43 10.08 -4.89 4.57
N LYS A 44 11.36 -5.29 4.45
CA LYS A 44 12.43 -4.38 4.02
C LYS A 44 12.14 -3.67 2.70
N SER A 45 11.55 -4.37 1.73
CA SER A 45 11.23 -3.78 0.42
C SER A 45 10.03 -2.82 0.50
N VAL A 46 9.06 -3.12 1.37
CA VAL A 46 7.93 -2.24 1.66
C VAL A 46 8.39 -0.98 2.40
N ASP A 47 9.24 -1.13 3.43
CA ASP A 47 9.80 0.00 4.19
C ASP A 47 10.56 0.95 3.26
N VAL A 48 11.47 0.42 2.44
CA VAL A 48 12.19 1.21 1.42
C VAL A 48 11.21 1.88 0.45
N GLY A 49 10.15 1.17 0.02
CA GLY A 49 9.15 1.76 -0.87
C GLY A 49 8.40 2.93 -0.23
N VAL A 50 8.01 2.81 1.03
CA VAL A 50 7.34 3.89 1.78
C VAL A 50 8.27 5.08 1.98
N ASP A 51 9.52 4.84 2.32
CA ASP A 51 10.52 5.90 2.48
C ASP A 51 10.78 6.62 1.14
N MET A 52 10.91 5.88 0.03
CA MET A 52 11.02 6.47 -1.31
C MET A 52 9.84 7.39 -1.66
N LEU A 53 8.60 6.99 -1.33
CA LEU A 53 7.43 7.84 -1.56
C LEU A 53 7.50 9.13 -0.72
N ARG A 54 7.86 9.02 0.56
CA ARG A 54 7.98 10.18 1.47
C ARG A 54 9.08 11.13 1.03
N ASP A 55 10.25 10.60 0.66
CA ASP A 55 11.39 11.37 0.17
C ASP A 55 11.06 12.12 -1.14
N ALA A 56 10.22 11.52 -1.99
CA ALA A 56 9.71 12.16 -3.20
C ALA A 56 8.57 13.18 -2.94
N GLY A 57 8.22 13.44 -1.69
CA GLY A 57 7.16 14.38 -1.30
C GLY A 57 5.73 13.87 -1.56
N ILE A 58 5.54 12.56 -1.72
CA ILE A 58 4.21 11.95 -1.87
C ILE A 58 3.60 11.74 -0.49
N GLN A 59 2.34 12.14 -0.33
CA GLN A 59 1.60 11.93 0.91
C GLN A 59 1.27 10.44 1.08
N VAL A 60 1.71 9.83 2.17
CA VAL A 60 1.42 8.43 2.49
C VAL A 60 0.45 8.38 3.67
N GLY A 61 -0.64 7.64 3.52
CA GLY A 61 -1.59 7.36 4.59
C GLY A 61 -1.98 5.89 4.65
N PHE A 62 -2.50 5.48 5.81
CA PHE A 62 -3.01 4.13 6.03
C PHE A 62 -4.44 4.21 6.52
N TRP A 63 -5.32 3.47 5.86
CA TRP A 63 -6.72 3.34 6.24
C TRP A 63 -6.92 2.06 7.04
N LYS A 64 -7.78 2.13 8.06
CA LYS A 64 -8.14 1.03 8.93
C LYS A 64 -9.66 0.91 9.04
N GLY A 65 -10.19 -0.28 8.83
CA GLY A 65 -11.62 -0.59 8.89
C GLY A 65 -11.96 -1.73 7.94
N ASN A 66 -13.23 -2.15 7.91
CA ASN A 66 -13.66 -3.24 7.04
C ASN A 66 -13.99 -2.74 5.62
N VAL A 67 -13.45 -3.41 4.61
CA VAL A 67 -13.82 -3.16 3.22
C VAL A 67 -15.21 -3.71 2.93
N CYS A 68 -16.07 -2.90 2.32
CA CYS A 68 -17.45 -3.27 1.96
C CYS A 68 -18.30 -3.80 3.14
N GLY A 69 -17.97 -3.42 4.37
CA GLY A 69 -18.64 -3.91 5.58
C GLY A 69 -18.32 -5.38 5.92
N GLY A 70 -17.13 -5.88 5.55
CA GLY A 70 -16.68 -7.24 5.88
C GLY A 70 -17.31 -8.33 5.01
N ARG A 71 -17.96 -7.94 3.91
CA ARG A 71 -18.65 -8.87 2.98
C ARG A 71 -17.74 -9.42 1.89
N VAL A 72 -16.47 -9.02 1.88
CA VAL A 72 -15.49 -9.44 0.89
C VAL A 72 -14.38 -10.22 1.58
N ASN A 73 -14.00 -11.34 0.97
CA ASN A 73 -12.87 -12.15 1.39
C ASN A 73 -11.81 -12.10 0.30
N ILE A 74 -10.56 -11.89 0.70
CA ILE A 74 -9.40 -11.94 -0.19
C ILE A 74 -8.47 -13.09 0.22
N ARG A 75 -7.73 -13.63 -0.74
CA ARG A 75 -6.66 -14.58 -0.46
C ARG A 75 -5.35 -13.83 -0.25
N PHE A 76 -4.79 -13.88 0.95
CA PHE A 76 -3.51 -13.29 1.30
C PHE A 76 -2.58 -14.34 1.88
N ASN A 77 -1.39 -14.51 1.30
CA ASN A 77 -0.41 -15.51 1.73
C ASN A 77 -0.98 -16.93 1.89
N LYS A 78 -1.84 -17.35 0.95
CA LYS A 78 -2.58 -18.64 0.94
C LYS A 78 -3.71 -18.77 1.98
N GLU A 79 -3.95 -17.75 2.80
CA GLU A 79 -5.04 -17.71 3.77
C GLU A 79 -6.18 -16.83 3.25
N MET A 80 -7.42 -17.14 3.63
CA MET A 80 -8.58 -16.27 3.36
C MET A 80 -8.73 -15.28 4.52
N ILE A 81 -8.85 -14.00 4.20
CA ILE A 81 -9.08 -12.94 5.18
C ILE A 81 -10.13 -11.94 4.69
N SER A 82 -10.79 -11.27 5.64
CA SER A 82 -11.66 -10.13 5.37
C SER A 82 -10.92 -8.87 5.82
N PRO A 83 -10.44 -8.05 4.87
CA PRO A 83 -9.81 -6.77 5.17
C PRO A 83 -10.85 -5.73 5.56
#